data_AF-A0AAJ6QT71-F1
#
_entry.id   AF-A0AAJ6QT71-F1
#
_cell.length_a   1.000
_cell.length_b   1.000
_cell.length_c   1.000
_cell.angle_alpha   90.00
_cell.angle_beta   90.00
_cell.angle_gamma   90.00
#
_symmetry.space_group_name_H-M   'P 1'
#
loop_
_entity.id
_entity.type
_entity.pdbx_description
1 polymer ?
#
loop_
_entity_poly.entity_id
_entity_poly.type
_entity_poly.pdbx_seq_one_letter_code
_entity_poly.pdbx_strand_id
1 'polypeptide(L)'
;MCDIEEEELDPRVQIQLEKLNSCTDEINRLEVELDEANAHFRHTLSVSTQRLNILKKKLDKAIEAARPYYEAKYRAHRAQQECQKAAIQYQRASEIHQAATETIALAEQRFLSKQSEWAFDTAWQEMLNHATEKVTVAKTQMVESQSEHRRRAAVFKEAEECVKCMEEKLKSEIKKSRTYFEAKDRFERSLEEIKARIEEKRGNVARSKEQYNGALHALEIISSEIHERRKTRLELDIERKFRDSGFQHLTPTSSTSGDLCDQTIGRLLEGSMGQLTDEGYSQSQLGSDSYLASFDCSISQCSSIASSVSSLPEKLKDIEEALSSTPKKSKKDFVDVPLDD
;
A
#
# COMPACT_ATOMS: atom_id res chain seq x y z
N MET A 1 29.67 52.89 -3.41
CA MET A 1 28.37 52.19 -3.28
C MET A 1 28.66 50.79 -2.76
N CYS A 2 27.68 50.08 -2.22
CA CYS A 2 27.85 48.64 -1.98
C CYS A 2 27.50 47.95 -3.29
N ASP A 3 28.48 47.31 -3.92
CA ASP A 3 28.23 46.46 -5.07
C ASP A 3 27.50 45.22 -4.57
N ILE A 4 26.18 45.21 -4.75
CA ILE A 4 25.39 44.00 -4.64
C ILE A 4 25.70 43.23 -5.92
N GLU A 5 26.76 42.42 -5.87
CA GLU A 5 26.96 41.38 -6.87
C GLU A 5 25.67 40.55 -6.93
N GLU A 6 25.06 40.46 -8.12
CA GLU A 6 23.94 39.56 -8.36
C GLU A 6 24.48 38.13 -8.29
N GLU A 7 24.57 37.59 -7.07
CA GLU A 7 25.14 36.28 -6.77
C GLU A 7 24.26 35.21 -7.41
N GLU A 8 24.67 34.81 -8.62
CA GLU A 8 23.93 33.97 -9.57
C GLU A 8 23.36 32.73 -8.87
N LEU A 9 22.05 32.52 -9.04
CA LEU A 9 21.32 31.46 -8.33
C LEU A 9 21.96 30.10 -8.63
N ASP A 10 22.42 29.39 -7.58
CA ASP A 10 23.06 28.07 -7.72
C ASP A 10 22.15 27.17 -8.57
N PRO A 11 22.61 26.69 -9.74
CA PRO A 11 21.75 25.97 -10.68
C PRO A 11 21.17 24.67 -10.10
N ARG A 12 21.73 24.15 -9.00
CA ARG A 12 21.16 23.02 -8.25
C ARG A 12 19.80 23.39 -7.62
N VAL A 13 19.62 24.65 -7.19
CA VAL A 13 18.34 25.16 -6.66
C VAL A 13 17.27 25.12 -7.75
N GLN A 14 17.58 25.66 -8.94
CA GLN A 14 16.66 25.64 -10.09
C GLN A 14 16.21 24.22 -10.43
N ILE A 15 17.15 23.27 -10.50
CA ILE A 15 16.85 21.84 -10.78
C ILE A 15 15.93 21.23 -9.71
N GLN A 16 16.13 21.54 -8.42
CA GLN A 16 15.23 21.01 -7.38
C GLN A 16 13.86 21.70 -7.38
N LEU A 17 13.76 22.99 -7.75
CA LEU A 17 12.48 23.70 -7.90
C LEU A 17 11.67 23.17 -9.10
N GLU A 18 12.31 22.91 -10.24
CA GLU A 18 11.69 22.26 -11.40
C GLU A 18 11.20 20.85 -11.05
N LYS A 19 12.01 20.08 -10.33
CA LYS A 19 11.62 18.77 -9.80
C LYS A 19 10.44 18.88 -8.82
N LEU A 20 10.44 19.86 -7.91
CA LEU A 20 9.37 20.10 -6.95
C LEU A 20 8.05 20.38 -7.67
N ASN A 21 8.04 21.31 -8.62
CA ASN A 21 6.87 21.62 -9.44
C ASN A 21 6.36 20.38 -10.19
N SER A 22 7.25 19.63 -10.84
CA SER A 22 6.89 18.39 -11.54
C SER A 22 6.32 17.32 -10.60
N CYS A 23 6.81 17.22 -9.36
CA CYS A 23 6.24 16.31 -8.36
C CYS A 23 4.87 16.81 -7.88
N THR A 24 4.66 18.12 -7.70
CA THR A 24 3.36 18.71 -7.35
C THR A 24 2.31 18.42 -8.42
N ASP A 25 2.62 18.63 -9.70
CA ASP A 25 1.70 18.33 -10.81
C ASP A 25 1.36 16.84 -10.91
N GLU A 26 2.35 15.95 -10.74
CA GLU A 26 2.12 14.50 -10.73
C GLU A 26 1.29 14.06 -9.50
N ILE A 27 1.51 14.64 -8.32
CA ILE A 27 0.69 14.38 -7.12
C ILE A 27 -0.76 14.81 -7.40
N ASN A 28 -0.96 16.04 -7.88
CA ASN A 28 -2.29 16.56 -8.18
C ASN A 28 -3.04 15.67 -9.19
N ARG A 29 -2.37 15.23 -10.27
CA ARG A 29 -2.98 14.33 -11.26
C ARG A 29 -3.30 12.95 -10.68
N LEU A 30 -2.37 12.36 -9.94
CA LEU A 30 -2.56 11.02 -9.34
C LEU A 30 -3.61 11.00 -8.23
N GLU A 31 -3.80 12.09 -7.49
CA GLU A 31 -4.87 12.20 -6.49
C GLU A 31 -6.25 12.30 -7.14
N VAL A 32 -6.40 13.05 -8.25
CA VAL A 32 -7.64 13.05 -9.05
C VAL A 32 -7.91 11.66 -9.64
N GLU A 33 -6.92 11.01 -10.25
CA GLU A 33 -7.05 9.64 -10.78
C GLU A 33 -7.43 8.62 -9.69
N LEU A 34 -6.89 8.78 -8.47
CA LEU A 34 -7.20 7.94 -7.32
C LEU A 34 -8.66 8.15 -6.86
N ASP A 35 -9.14 9.39 -6.81
CA ASP A 35 -10.53 9.67 -6.41
C ASP A 35 -11.57 9.29 -7.46
N GLU A 36 -11.23 9.39 -8.75
CA GLU A 36 -12.01 8.79 -9.84
C GLU A 36 -12.09 7.26 -9.68
N ALA A 37 -10.97 6.59 -9.39
CA ALA A 37 -10.94 5.15 -9.16
C ALA A 37 -11.77 4.75 -7.90
N ASN A 38 -11.65 5.51 -6.81
CA ASN A 38 -12.48 5.34 -5.61
C ASN A 38 -13.97 5.53 -5.91
N ALA A 39 -14.34 6.56 -6.70
CA ALA A 39 -15.72 6.81 -7.12
C ALA A 39 -16.26 5.68 -8.00
N HIS A 40 -15.46 5.19 -8.95
CA HIS A 40 -15.80 4.05 -9.79
C HIS A 40 -15.99 2.76 -8.98
N PHE A 41 -15.14 2.49 -7.98
CA PHE A 41 -15.31 1.36 -7.05
C PHE A 41 -16.65 1.46 -6.29
N ARG A 42 -16.93 2.62 -5.68
CA ARG A 42 -18.19 2.87 -4.94
C ARG A 42 -19.42 2.66 -5.83
N HIS A 43 -19.37 3.14 -7.08
CA HIS A 43 -20.44 2.95 -8.06
C HIS A 43 -20.63 1.48 -8.44
N THR A 44 -19.56 0.79 -8.83
CA THR A 44 -19.58 -0.63 -9.23
C THR A 44 -20.04 -1.53 -8.08
N LEU A 45 -19.65 -1.23 -6.83
CA LEU A 45 -20.11 -1.96 -5.64
C LEU A 45 -21.61 -1.78 -5.39
N SER A 46 -22.15 -0.58 -5.59
CA SER A 46 -23.59 -0.31 -5.46
C SER A 46 -24.40 -1.05 -6.53
N VAL A 47 -24.01 -0.90 -7.80
CA VAL A 47 -24.70 -1.51 -8.95
C VAL A 47 -24.64 -3.04 -8.91
N SER A 48 -23.50 -3.63 -8.55
CA SER A 48 -23.37 -5.08 -8.37
C SER A 48 -24.23 -5.60 -7.22
N THR A 49 -24.17 -4.96 -6.04
CA THR A 49 -25.01 -5.31 -4.88
C THR A 49 -26.50 -5.25 -5.23
N GLN A 50 -26.97 -4.21 -5.93
CA GLN A 50 -28.37 -4.10 -6.37
C GLN A 50 -28.76 -5.26 -7.30
N ARG A 51 -27.93 -5.55 -8.31
CA ARG A 51 -28.17 -6.64 -9.29
C ARG A 51 -28.16 -8.02 -8.62
N LEU A 52 -27.23 -8.26 -7.70
CA LEU A 52 -27.15 -9.51 -6.94
C LEU A 52 -28.35 -9.68 -5.99
N ASN A 53 -28.82 -8.62 -5.34
CA ASN A 53 -30.04 -8.67 -4.51
C ASN A 53 -31.31 -8.99 -5.33
N ILE A 54 -31.41 -8.49 -6.58
CA ILE A 54 -32.51 -8.84 -7.50
C ILE A 54 -32.43 -10.34 -7.89
N LEU A 55 -31.23 -10.88 -8.12
CA LEU A 55 -31.05 -12.30 -8.42
C LEU A 55 -31.29 -13.18 -7.18
N LYS A 56 -30.81 -12.79 -5.99
CA LYS A 56 -31.05 -13.51 -4.72
C LYS A 56 -32.54 -13.65 -4.46
N LYS A 57 -33.30 -12.53 -4.50
CA LYS A 57 -34.78 -12.54 -4.35
C LYS A 57 -35.53 -13.44 -5.35
N LYS A 58 -34.96 -13.72 -6.53
CA LYS A 58 -35.56 -14.59 -7.57
C LYS A 58 -35.17 -16.07 -7.44
N LEU A 59 -34.01 -16.37 -6.86
CA LEU A 59 -33.38 -17.71 -6.91
C LEU A 59 -33.03 -18.27 -5.52
N ASP A 60 -33.38 -17.58 -4.44
CA ASP A 60 -33.01 -17.80 -3.04
C ASP A 60 -32.88 -19.29 -2.63
N LYS A 61 -33.97 -20.06 -2.74
CA LYS A 61 -33.99 -21.50 -2.40
C LYS A 61 -32.98 -22.35 -3.19
N ALA A 62 -32.70 -21.99 -4.45
CA ALA A 62 -31.73 -22.70 -5.28
C ALA A 62 -30.29 -22.23 -5.00
N ILE A 63 -30.09 -20.98 -4.59
CA ILE A 63 -28.78 -20.44 -4.17
C ILE A 63 -28.33 -21.14 -2.89
N GLU A 64 -29.20 -21.18 -1.87
CA GLU A 64 -28.86 -21.80 -0.59
C GLU A 64 -28.69 -23.32 -0.71
N ALA A 65 -29.52 -24.00 -1.51
CA ALA A 65 -29.34 -25.43 -1.80
C ALA A 65 -28.03 -25.75 -2.57
N ALA A 66 -27.54 -24.83 -3.41
CA ALA A 66 -26.30 -25.02 -4.15
C ALA A 66 -25.04 -24.54 -3.40
N ARG A 67 -25.19 -23.77 -2.30
CA ARG A 67 -24.08 -23.22 -1.50
C ARG A 67 -23.01 -24.27 -1.13
N PRO A 68 -23.34 -25.51 -0.72
CA PRO A 68 -22.33 -26.52 -0.39
C PRO A 68 -21.44 -26.94 -1.57
N TYR A 69 -21.96 -26.95 -2.81
CA TYR A 69 -21.17 -27.25 -4.00
C TYR A 69 -20.17 -26.13 -4.30
N TYR A 70 -20.60 -24.86 -4.25
CA TYR A 70 -19.71 -23.73 -4.51
C TYR A 70 -18.64 -23.57 -3.41
N GLU A 71 -18.99 -23.84 -2.15
CA GLU A 71 -18.03 -23.90 -1.04
C GLU A 71 -17.00 -25.04 -1.21
N ALA A 72 -17.46 -26.25 -1.58
CA ALA A 72 -16.54 -27.36 -1.88
C ALA A 72 -15.61 -27.02 -3.06
N LYS A 73 -16.15 -26.37 -4.11
CA LYS A 73 -15.38 -25.94 -5.29
C LYS A 73 -14.33 -24.89 -4.95
N TYR A 74 -14.67 -23.93 -4.09
CA TYR A 74 -13.71 -22.97 -3.55
C TYR A 74 -12.58 -23.67 -2.78
N ARG A 75 -12.91 -24.59 -1.86
CA ARG A 75 -11.93 -25.39 -1.10
C ARG A 75 -11.01 -26.22 -2.00
N ALA A 76 -11.56 -26.85 -3.04
CA ALA A 76 -10.78 -27.63 -4.00
C ALA A 76 -9.80 -26.75 -4.79
N HIS A 77 -10.23 -25.57 -5.26
CA HIS A 77 -9.32 -24.65 -5.95
C HIS A 77 -8.24 -24.08 -5.02
N ARG A 78 -8.58 -23.75 -3.77
CA ARG A 78 -7.58 -23.37 -2.74
C ARG A 78 -6.55 -24.48 -2.52
N ALA A 79 -7.01 -25.71 -2.33
CA ALA A 79 -6.13 -26.87 -2.14
C ALA A 79 -5.26 -27.16 -3.38
N GLN A 80 -5.79 -26.91 -4.58
CA GLN A 80 -5.04 -26.99 -5.85
C GLN A 80 -3.87 -26.00 -5.87
N GLN A 81 -4.12 -24.72 -5.55
CA GLN A 81 -3.08 -23.69 -5.49
C GLN A 81 -2.00 -24.02 -4.45
N GLU A 82 -2.41 -24.45 -3.25
CA GLU A 82 -1.47 -24.85 -2.20
C GLU A 82 -0.66 -26.10 -2.58
N CYS A 83 -1.26 -27.06 -3.28
CA CYS A 83 -0.55 -28.22 -3.82
C CYS A 83 0.45 -27.81 -4.91
N GLN A 84 0.10 -26.86 -5.78
CA GLN A 84 1.01 -26.34 -6.82
C GLN A 84 2.19 -25.58 -6.19
N LYS A 85 1.95 -24.74 -5.17
CA LYS A 85 3.03 -24.07 -4.40
C LYS A 85 3.99 -25.09 -3.79
N ALA A 86 3.46 -26.13 -3.13
CA ALA A 86 4.26 -27.19 -2.53
C ALA A 86 5.02 -28.05 -3.57
N ALA A 87 4.41 -28.33 -4.73
CA ALA A 87 5.08 -29.03 -5.83
C ALA A 87 6.28 -28.24 -6.38
N ILE A 88 6.13 -26.92 -6.57
CA ILE A 88 7.21 -26.03 -7.01
C ILE A 88 8.34 -25.95 -5.96
N GLN A 89 8.00 -25.94 -4.67
CA GLN A 89 8.99 -26.00 -3.59
C GLN A 89 9.76 -27.32 -3.59
N TYR A 90 9.06 -28.45 -3.72
CA TYR A 90 9.67 -29.78 -3.81
C TYR A 90 10.58 -29.92 -5.05
N GLN A 91 10.15 -29.42 -6.22
CA GLN A 91 10.97 -29.40 -7.42
C GLN A 91 12.29 -28.66 -7.17
N ARG A 92 12.24 -27.42 -6.65
CA ARG A 92 13.43 -26.61 -6.35
C ARG A 92 14.36 -27.29 -5.34
N ALA A 93 13.81 -27.91 -4.29
CA ALA A 93 14.60 -28.64 -3.31
C ALA A 93 15.28 -29.88 -3.93
N SER A 94 14.61 -30.57 -4.85
CA SER A 94 15.18 -31.69 -5.61
C SER A 94 16.28 -31.23 -6.57
N GLU A 95 16.10 -30.10 -7.27
CA GLU A 95 17.11 -29.49 -8.14
C GLU A 95 18.37 -29.08 -7.35
N ILE A 96 18.20 -28.49 -6.16
CA ILE A 96 19.30 -28.13 -5.25
C ILE A 96 20.03 -29.39 -4.74
N HIS A 97 19.29 -30.43 -4.34
CA HIS A 97 19.90 -31.70 -3.90
C HIS A 97 20.67 -32.40 -5.02
N GLN A 98 20.16 -32.37 -6.25
CA GLN A 98 20.86 -32.89 -7.42
C GLN A 98 22.15 -32.12 -7.67
N ALA A 99 22.10 -30.79 -7.79
CA ALA A 99 23.28 -29.95 -8.05
C ALA A 99 24.37 -30.10 -6.96
N ALA A 100 23.97 -30.23 -5.68
CA ALA A 100 24.90 -30.50 -4.60
C ALA A 100 25.54 -31.90 -4.72
N THR A 101 24.77 -32.91 -5.14
CA THR A 101 25.27 -34.28 -5.35
C THR A 101 26.23 -34.36 -6.55
N GLU A 102 25.90 -33.69 -7.65
CA GLU A 102 26.78 -33.52 -8.82
C GLU A 102 28.09 -32.80 -8.45
N THR A 103 28.02 -31.83 -7.53
CA THR A 103 29.22 -31.13 -7.02
C THR A 103 30.17 -32.09 -6.29
N ILE A 104 29.66 -33.00 -5.45
CA ILE A 104 30.50 -34.04 -4.82
C ILE A 104 31.07 -35.00 -5.88
N ALA A 105 30.24 -35.53 -6.77
CA ALA A 105 30.68 -36.48 -7.79
C ALA A 105 31.79 -35.91 -8.70
N LEU A 106 31.71 -34.62 -9.06
CA LEU A 106 32.76 -33.91 -9.78
C LEU A 106 34.02 -33.70 -8.94
N ALA A 107 33.91 -33.41 -7.64
CA ALA A 107 35.07 -33.28 -6.75
C ALA A 107 35.80 -34.63 -6.57
N GLU A 108 35.06 -35.72 -6.37
CA GLU A 108 35.59 -37.10 -6.31
C GLU A 108 36.29 -37.49 -7.62
N GLN A 109 35.65 -37.26 -8.76
CA GLN A 109 36.24 -37.52 -10.07
C GLN A 109 37.55 -36.75 -10.28
N ARG A 110 37.59 -35.46 -9.88
CA ARG A 110 38.79 -34.61 -10.00
C ARG A 110 39.92 -35.12 -9.11
N PHE A 111 39.64 -35.46 -7.86
CA PHE A 111 40.62 -36.02 -6.93
C PHE A 111 41.20 -37.34 -7.45
N LEU A 112 40.36 -38.29 -7.88
CA LEU A 112 40.81 -39.55 -8.48
C LEU A 112 41.67 -39.32 -9.74
N SER A 113 41.32 -38.34 -10.58
CA SER A 113 42.10 -37.99 -11.78
C SER A 113 43.46 -37.34 -11.51
N LYS A 114 43.70 -36.86 -10.27
CA LYS A 114 44.91 -36.13 -9.85
C LYS A 114 45.56 -36.71 -8.60
N GLN A 115 45.30 -37.99 -8.29
CA GLN A 115 45.78 -38.66 -7.07
C GLN A 115 47.33 -38.67 -6.91
N SER A 116 48.08 -38.50 -7.99
CA SER A 116 49.55 -38.36 -7.97
C SER A 116 50.06 -36.93 -7.77
N GLU A 117 49.20 -35.92 -7.90
CA GLU A 117 49.52 -34.50 -7.78
C GLU A 117 48.92 -33.84 -6.52
N TRP A 118 47.78 -34.36 -6.04
CA TRP A 118 47.02 -33.80 -4.94
C TRP A 118 47.20 -34.62 -3.67
N ALA A 119 47.75 -33.99 -2.63
CA ALA A 119 47.73 -34.54 -1.28
C ALA A 119 46.30 -34.50 -0.71
N PHE A 120 45.95 -35.51 0.09
CA PHE A 120 44.76 -35.48 0.95
C PHE A 120 45.09 -34.62 2.19
N ASP A 121 45.06 -33.30 2.02
CA ASP A 121 45.38 -32.33 3.06
C ASP A 121 44.16 -31.86 3.86
N THR A 122 44.40 -31.12 4.94
CA THR A 122 43.36 -30.60 5.83
C THR A 122 42.34 -29.71 5.10
N ALA A 123 42.77 -28.93 4.11
CA ALA A 123 41.88 -28.05 3.36
C ALA A 123 40.95 -28.85 2.42
N TRP A 124 41.43 -29.94 1.83
CA TRP A 124 40.60 -30.85 1.06
C TRP A 124 39.63 -31.66 1.94
N GLN A 125 40.05 -32.06 3.14
CA GLN A 125 39.17 -32.67 4.15
C GLN A 125 38.03 -31.71 4.55
N GLU A 126 38.35 -30.44 4.86
CA GLU A 126 37.36 -29.41 5.21
C GLU A 126 36.40 -29.13 4.04
N MET A 127 36.90 -29.06 2.81
CA MET A 127 36.09 -28.90 1.60
C MET A 127 35.09 -30.06 1.43
N LEU A 128 35.54 -31.31 1.58
CA LEU A 128 34.70 -32.49 1.41
C LEU A 128 33.66 -32.62 2.54
N ASN A 129 34.04 -32.29 3.78
CA ASN A 129 33.11 -32.24 4.92
C ASN A 129 31.99 -31.22 4.65
N HIS A 130 32.33 -30.00 4.23
CA HIS A 130 31.35 -28.95 3.94
C HIS A 130 30.45 -29.28 2.73
N ALA A 131 30.98 -29.96 1.70
CA ALA A 131 30.18 -30.45 0.58
C ALA A 131 29.20 -31.56 1.03
N THR A 132 29.66 -32.48 1.88
CA THR A 132 28.84 -33.57 2.46
C THR A 132 27.73 -33.04 3.36
N GLU A 133 28.03 -32.03 4.18
CA GLU A 133 27.05 -31.29 4.98
C GLU A 133 25.98 -30.64 4.09
N LYS A 134 26.39 -29.91 3.04
CA LYS A 134 25.48 -29.30 2.06
C LYS A 134 24.56 -30.31 1.37
N VAL A 135 25.08 -31.45 0.93
CA VAL A 135 24.26 -32.53 0.35
C VAL A 135 23.28 -33.10 1.37
N THR A 136 23.70 -33.24 2.64
CA THR A 136 22.85 -33.72 3.73
C THR A 136 21.70 -32.75 4.02
N VAL A 137 21.99 -31.44 4.14
CA VAL A 137 20.98 -30.39 4.35
C VAL A 137 19.99 -30.32 3.17
N ALA A 138 20.49 -30.32 1.93
CA ALA A 138 19.64 -30.31 0.75
C ALA A 138 18.75 -31.56 0.65
N LYS A 139 19.27 -32.73 1.04
CA LYS A 139 18.51 -33.99 1.09
C LYS A 139 17.38 -33.93 2.12
N THR A 140 17.63 -33.38 3.31
CA THR A 140 16.60 -33.18 4.33
C THR A 140 15.49 -32.26 3.81
N GLN A 141 15.85 -31.10 3.25
CA GLN A 141 14.88 -30.15 2.67
C GLN A 141 14.06 -30.76 1.52
N MET A 142 14.68 -31.60 0.69
CA MET A 142 13.97 -32.35 -0.37
C MET A 142 12.96 -33.35 0.21
N VAL A 143 13.30 -34.08 1.28
CA VAL A 143 12.39 -35.05 1.92
C VAL A 143 11.24 -34.34 2.65
N GLU A 144 11.51 -33.24 3.35
CA GLU A 144 10.50 -32.43 4.02
C GLU A 144 9.49 -31.83 3.02
N SER A 145 9.98 -31.20 1.95
CA SER A 145 9.12 -30.63 0.90
C SER A 145 8.38 -31.71 0.10
N GLN A 146 8.95 -32.90 -0.12
CA GLN A 146 8.24 -34.05 -0.69
C GLN A 146 7.07 -34.50 0.20
N SER A 147 7.28 -34.54 1.52
CA SER A 147 6.26 -34.91 2.50
C SER A 147 5.11 -33.90 2.53
N GLU A 148 5.43 -32.59 2.57
CA GLU A 148 4.43 -31.52 2.53
C GLU A 148 3.66 -31.51 1.20
N HIS A 149 4.34 -31.69 0.05
CA HIS A 149 3.68 -31.82 -1.25
C HIS A 149 2.72 -33.02 -1.28
N ARG A 150 3.14 -34.21 -0.82
CA ARG A 150 2.27 -35.39 -0.70
C ARG A 150 1.06 -35.12 0.20
N ARG A 151 1.24 -34.39 1.31
CA ARG A 151 0.16 -34.02 2.23
C ARG A 151 -0.85 -33.06 1.57
N ARG A 152 -0.37 -32.03 0.84
CA ARG A 152 -1.24 -31.10 0.09
C ARG A 152 -1.97 -31.80 -1.06
N ALA A 153 -1.32 -32.72 -1.76
CA ALA A 153 -1.94 -33.51 -2.83
C ALA A 153 -3.09 -34.40 -2.31
N ALA A 154 -2.95 -34.97 -1.11
CA ALA A 154 -4.04 -35.72 -0.47
C ALA A 154 -5.26 -34.85 -0.16
N VAL A 155 -5.05 -33.66 0.43
CA VAL A 155 -6.12 -32.69 0.73
C VAL A 155 -6.79 -32.17 -0.55
N PHE A 156 -6.02 -31.94 -1.62
CA PHE A 156 -6.58 -31.56 -2.92
C PHE A 156 -7.46 -32.68 -3.52
N LYS A 157 -7.01 -33.93 -3.47
CA LYS A 157 -7.78 -35.09 -3.95
C LYS A 157 -9.08 -35.29 -3.17
N GLU A 158 -9.04 -35.18 -1.84
CA GLU A 158 -10.23 -35.24 -0.98
C GLU A 158 -11.23 -34.12 -1.33
N ALA A 159 -10.74 -32.89 -1.51
CA ALA A 159 -11.57 -31.76 -1.88
C ALA A 159 -12.20 -31.92 -3.28
N GLU A 160 -11.49 -32.46 -4.27
CA GLU A 160 -12.08 -32.82 -5.56
C GLU A 160 -13.17 -33.89 -5.45
N GLU A 161 -12.95 -34.93 -4.64
CA GLU A 161 -13.92 -36.00 -4.41
C GLU A 161 -15.19 -35.46 -3.73
N CYS A 162 -15.04 -34.51 -2.80
CA CYS A 162 -16.15 -33.74 -2.26
C CYS A 162 -16.88 -32.89 -3.32
N VAL A 163 -16.17 -32.21 -4.23
CA VAL A 163 -16.79 -31.45 -5.33
C VAL A 163 -17.63 -32.36 -6.23
N LYS A 164 -17.06 -33.49 -6.66
CA LYS A 164 -17.73 -34.48 -7.52
C LYS A 164 -19.00 -35.03 -6.83
N CYS A 165 -18.89 -35.39 -5.56
CA CYS A 165 -19.99 -35.84 -4.71
C CYS A 165 -21.13 -34.80 -4.55
N MET A 166 -20.79 -33.51 -4.43
CA MET A 166 -21.79 -32.43 -4.34
C MET A 166 -22.39 -32.08 -5.71
N GLU A 167 -21.60 -32.12 -6.78
CA GLU A 167 -22.09 -31.94 -8.15
C GLU A 167 -23.11 -33.01 -8.51
N GLU A 168 -22.86 -34.27 -8.14
CA GLU A 168 -23.78 -35.36 -8.39
C GLU A 168 -25.13 -35.20 -7.68
N LYS A 169 -25.11 -34.72 -6.43
CA LYS A 169 -26.31 -34.55 -5.60
C LYS A 169 -27.13 -33.30 -5.95
N LEU A 170 -26.52 -32.25 -6.49
CA LEU A 170 -27.12 -30.91 -6.60
C LEU A 170 -27.27 -30.41 -8.05
N LYS A 171 -27.17 -31.29 -9.07
CA LYS A 171 -27.16 -30.93 -10.51
C LYS A 171 -28.23 -29.90 -10.93
N SER A 172 -29.46 -30.07 -10.44
CA SER A 172 -30.60 -29.21 -10.76
C SER A 172 -30.47 -27.82 -10.12
N GLU A 173 -30.03 -27.77 -8.87
CA GLU A 173 -29.93 -26.57 -8.03
C GLU A 173 -28.73 -25.73 -8.43
N ILE A 174 -27.61 -26.38 -8.80
CA ILE A 174 -26.46 -25.77 -9.46
C ILE A 174 -26.91 -25.14 -10.79
N LYS A 175 -27.69 -25.85 -11.62
CA LYS A 175 -28.19 -25.32 -12.91
C LYS A 175 -29.10 -24.10 -12.73
N LYS A 176 -29.99 -24.10 -11.73
CA LYS A 176 -30.89 -22.98 -11.39
C LYS A 176 -30.15 -21.76 -10.83
N SER A 177 -29.17 -21.98 -9.96
CA SER A 177 -28.43 -20.90 -9.26
C SER A 177 -27.25 -20.33 -10.04
N ARG A 178 -26.76 -21.04 -11.06
CA ARG A 178 -25.63 -20.66 -11.93
C ARG A 178 -25.58 -19.17 -12.29
N THR A 179 -26.70 -18.60 -12.76
CA THR A 179 -26.77 -17.19 -13.18
C THR A 179 -26.45 -16.20 -12.05
N TYR A 180 -26.78 -16.53 -10.80
CA TYR A 180 -26.38 -15.74 -9.62
C TYR A 180 -24.88 -15.87 -9.35
N PHE A 181 -24.36 -17.10 -9.25
CA PHE A 181 -22.96 -17.32 -8.90
C PHE A 181 -22.00 -16.80 -9.98
N GLU A 182 -22.31 -16.96 -11.27
CA GLU A 182 -21.52 -16.37 -12.35
C GLU A 182 -21.61 -14.83 -12.38
N ALA A 183 -22.76 -14.24 -12.03
CA ALA A 183 -22.87 -12.79 -11.91
C ALA A 183 -22.05 -12.27 -10.72
N LYS A 184 -22.09 -12.99 -9.59
CA LYS A 184 -21.31 -12.70 -8.40
C LYS A 184 -19.81 -12.72 -8.70
N ASP A 185 -19.31 -13.82 -9.25
CA ASP A 185 -17.91 -14.01 -9.68
C ASP A 185 -17.43 -12.92 -10.66
N ARG A 186 -18.26 -12.55 -11.67
CA ARG A 186 -17.95 -11.44 -12.57
C ARG A 186 -17.84 -10.08 -11.87
N PHE A 187 -18.71 -9.79 -10.89
CA PHE A 187 -18.65 -8.55 -10.13
C PHE A 187 -17.50 -8.55 -9.10
N GLU A 188 -17.24 -9.66 -8.42
CA GLU A 188 -16.11 -9.79 -7.49
C GLU A 188 -14.78 -9.58 -8.20
N ARG A 189 -14.57 -10.20 -9.38
CA ARG A 189 -13.36 -9.96 -10.19
C ARG A 189 -13.23 -8.51 -10.66
N SER A 190 -14.31 -7.90 -11.17
CA SER A 190 -14.29 -6.49 -11.55
C SER A 190 -14.00 -5.55 -10.37
N LEU A 191 -14.53 -5.84 -9.18
CA LEU A 191 -14.23 -5.07 -7.97
C LEU A 191 -12.77 -5.24 -7.54
N GLU A 192 -12.20 -6.44 -7.66
CA GLU A 192 -10.78 -6.69 -7.35
C GLU A 192 -9.82 -6.01 -8.34
N GLU A 193 -10.15 -6.01 -9.63
CA GLU A 193 -9.42 -5.26 -10.66
C GLU A 193 -9.40 -3.76 -10.37
N ILE A 194 -10.50 -3.20 -9.84
CA ILE A 194 -10.57 -1.78 -9.46
C ILE A 194 -9.79 -1.51 -8.16
N LYS A 195 -9.84 -2.41 -7.16
CA LYS A 195 -9.00 -2.29 -5.94
C LYS A 195 -7.51 -2.31 -6.30
N ALA A 196 -7.08 -3.22 -7.17
CA ALA A 196 -5.68 -3.32 -7.58
C ALA A 196 -5.18 -2.00 -8.19
N ARG A 197 -6.01 -1.33 -9.01
CA ARG A 197 -5.74 0.02 -9.54
C ARG A 197 -5.73 1.09 -8.46
N ILE A 198 -6.63 1.03 -7.47
CA ILE A 198 -6.63 1.95 -6.32
C ILE A 198 -5.32 1.84 -5.53
N GLU A 199 -4.85 0.64 -5.22
CA GLU A 199 -3.58 0.44 -4.52
C GLU A 199 -2.37 0.83 -5.37
N GLU A 200 -2.40 0.59 -6.69
CA GLU A 200 -1.39 1.09 -7.64
C GLU A 200 -1.30 2.62 -7.60
N LYS A 201 -2.44 3.32 -7.69
CA LYS A 201 -2.50 4.79 -7.62
C LYS A 201 -2.08 5.32 -6.26
N ARG A 202 -2.47 4.68 -5.15
CA ARG A 202 -1.97 5.01 -3.80
C ARG A 202 -0.45 4.88 -3.69
N GLY A 203 0.11 3.78 -4.19
CA GLY A 203 1.56 3.56 -4.22
C GLY A 203 2.30 4.59 -5.09
N ASN A 204 1.68 5.04 -6.18
CA ASN A 204 2.23 6.10 -7.02
C ASN A 204 2.15 7.48 -6.34
N VAL A 205 1.02 7.85 -5.72
CA VAL A 205 0.89 9.10 -4.92
C VAL A 205 1.94 9.13 -3.80
N ALA A 206 2.10 8.03 -3.07
CA ALA A 206 3.09 7.91 -2.01
C ALA A 206 4.52 8.13 -2.53
N ARG A 207 4.88 7.51 -3.66
CA ARG A 207 6.20 7.67 -4.29
C ARG A 207 6.45 9.09 -4.81
N SER A 208 5.44 9.75 -5.38
CA SER A 208 5.58 11.15 -5.82
C SER A 208 5.74 12.11 -4.62
N LYS A 209 5.08 11.83 -3.49
CA LYS A 209 5.26 12.57 -2.23
C LYS A 209 6.64 12.33 -1.60
N GLU A 210 7.16 11.10 -1.67
CA GLU A 210 8.54 10.79 -1.28
C GLU A 210 9.56 11.56 -2.15
N GLN A 211 9.36 11.61 -3.47
CA GLN A 211 10.21 12.36 -4.40
C GLN A 211 10.16 13.89 -4.19
N TYR A 212 8.98 14.43 -3.86
CA TYR A 212 8.76 15.82 -3.46
C TYR A 212 9.50 16.15 -2.16
N ASN A 213 9.35 15.34 -1.12
CA ASN A 213 10.08 15.51 0.15
C ASN A 213 11.61 15.42 -0.05
N GLY A 214 12.07 14.51 -0.91
CA GLY A 214 13.48 14.41 -1.28
C GLY A 214 14.00 15.62 -2.08
N ALA A 215 13.14 16.34 -2.80
CA ALA A 215 13.50 17.62 -3.44
C ALA A 215 13.59 18.77 -2.42
N LEU A 216 12.65 18.82 -1.45
CA LEU A 216 12.70 19.77 -0.35
C LEU A 216 13.95 19.61 0.53
N HIS A 217 14.30 18.39 0.92
CA HIS A 217 15.51 18.14 1.71
C HIS A 217 16.79 18.44 0.90
N ALA A 218 16.80 18.21 -0.42
CA ALA A 218 17.90 18.65 -1.28
C ALA A 218 18.03 20.19 -1.31
N LEU A 219 16.92 20.94 -1.34
CA LEU A 219 16.93 22.41 -1.23
C LEU A 219 17.43 22.89 0.14
N GLU A 220 17.04 22.23 1.22
CA GLU A 220 17.52 22.49 2.59
C GLU A 220 19.05 22.33 2.70
N ILE A 221 19.60 21.25 2.13
CA ILE A 221 21.05 21.00 2.06
C ILE A 221 21.74 22.09 1.23
N ILE A 222 21.26 22.39 0.02
CA ILE A 222 21.86 23.42 -0.85
C ILE A 222 21.82 24.80 -0.17
N SER A 223 20.71 25.15 0.48
CA SER A 223 20.59 26.39 1.25
C SER A 223 21.62 26.46 2.38
N SER A 224 21.77 25.37 3.15
CA SER A 224 22.75 25.26 4.22
C SER A 224 24.19 25.42 3.72
N GLU A 225 24.56 24.73 2.63
CA GLU A 225 25.87 24.88 1.97
C GLU A 225 26.15 26.34 1.56
N ILE A 226 25.16 27.03 1.00
CA ILE A 226 25.29 28.44 0.57
C ILE A 226 25.46 29.36 1.79
N HIS A 227 24.71 29.14 2.87
CA HIS A 227 24.84 29.90 4.11
C HIS A 227 26.21 29.68 4.79
N GLU A 228 26.71 28.45 4.83
CA GLU A 228 28.06 28.13 5.33
C GLU A 228 29.15 28.82 4.50
N ARG A 229 29.10 28.71 3.16
CA ARG A 229 30.05 29.40 2.26
C ARG A 229 30.06 30.91 2.49
N ARG A 230 28.88 31.53 2.61
CA ARG A 230 28.74 32.98 2.87
C ARG A 230 29.31 33.36 4.24
N LYS A 231 29.11 32.54 5.28
CA LYS A 231 29.68 32.72 6.62
C LYS A 231 31.21 32.65 6.59
N THR A 232 31.79 31.59 6.01
CA THR A 232 33.25 31.42 5.92
C THR A 232 33.89 32.51 5.05
N ARG A 233 33.24 32.98 3.98
CA ARG A 233 33.69 34.14 3.19
C ARG A 233 33.79 35.40 4.06
N LEU A 234 32.74 35.68 4.84
CA LEU A 234 32.70 36.83 5.75
C LEU A 234 33.78 36.73 6.86
N GLU A 235 33.97 35.55 7.44
CA GLU A 235 35.01 35.29 8.45
C GLU A 235 36.43 35.53 7.87
N LEU A 236 36.71 35.04 6.66
CA LEU A 236 37.98 35.25 5.97
C LEU A 236 38.22 36.71 5.58
N ASP A 237 37.18 37.45 5.16
CA ASP A 237 37.29 38.88 4.86
C ASP A 237 37.47 39.73 6.12
N ILE A 238 36.92 39.31 7.26
CA ILE A 238 37.19 39.89 8.59
C ILE A 238 38.65 39.63 8.98
N GLU A 239 39.14 38.39 8.87
CA GLU A 239 40.55 38.09 9.15
C GLU A 239 41.51 38.87 8.22
N ARG A 240 41.18 39.02 6.94
CA ARG A 240 42.00 39.80 5.99
C ARG A 240 42.10 41.26 6.45
N LYS A 241 40.97 41.89 6.80
CA LYS A 241 40.95 43.26 7.35
C LYS A 241 41.73 43.37 8.67
N PHE A 242 41.69 42.36 9.54
CA PHE A 242 42.53 42.33 10.73
C PHE A 242 44.03 42.20 10.42
N ARG A 243 44.43 41.38 9.43
CA ARG A 243 45.84 41.27 9.01
C ARG A 243 46.37 42.54 8.34
N ASP A 244 45.60 43.14 7.43
CA ASP A 244 46.01 44.32 6.66
C ASP A 244 46.03 45.61 7.50
N SER A 245 45.38 45.62 8.68
CA SER A 245 45.30 46.80 9.56
C SER A 245 46.49 46.99 10.51
N GLY A 246 47.46 46.05 10.55
CA GLY A 246 48.79 46.26 11.12
C GLY A 246 48.87 46.51 12.63
N PHE A 247 47.81 46.25 13.40
CA PHE A 247 47.75 46.55 14.83
C PHE A 247 48.43 45.48 15.69
N GLN A 248 49.32 45.89 16.61
CA GLN A 248 50.03 44.96 17.49
C GLN A 248 49.16 44.48 18.66
N HIS A 249 49.07 43.15 18.79
CA HIS A 249 48.71 42.36 19.96
C HIS A 249 48.32 43.13 21.25
N LEU A 250 47.01 43.11 21.55
CA LEU A 250 46.51 43.06 22.92
C LEU A 250 45.62 41.81 23.08
N THR A 251 45.82 41.09 24.17
CA THR A 251 45.12 39.83 24.47
C THR A 251 43.62 40.05 24.64
N PRO A 252 42.73 39.23 24.04
CA PRO A 252 41.32 39.26 24.38
C PRO A 252 41.12 38.77 25.82
N THR A 253 40.71 39.66 26.71
CA THR A 253 40.16 39.26 28.01
C THR A 253 38.76 38.71 27.84
N SER A 254 38.42 37.68 28.60
CA SER A 254 37.12 37.01 28.53
C SER A 254 36.00 37.84 29.17
N SER A 255 35.00 38.29 28.41
CA SER A 255 33.61 38.43 28.89
C SER A 255 32.58 38.71 27.77
N THR A 256 31.67 37.74 27.60
CA THR A 256 30.20 37.94 27.59
C THR A 256 29.62 39.20 26.94
N SER A 257 29.28 39.11 25.65
CA SER A 257 27.94 39.47 25.14
C SER A 257 27.79 38.97 23.69
N GLY A 258 26.64 38.37 23.34
CA GLY A 258 26.43 37.82 21.99
C GLY A 258 25.31 36.78 21.86
N ASP A 259 24.97 36.08 22.95
CA ASP A 259 23.82 35.16 22.98
C ASP A 259 22.49 35.94 22.88
N LEU A 260 21.98 36.18 21.66
CA LEU A 260 20.59 36.60 21.40
C LEU A 260 20.20 36.59 19.89
N CYS A 261 20.24 35.42 19.25
CA CYS A 261 19.51 35.22 17.98
C CYS A 261 18.93 33.80 17.79
N ASP A 262 19.58 32.78 18.35
CA ASP A 262 19.31 31.36 18.08
C ASP A 262 18.13 30.76 18.89
N GLN A 263 17.02 31.49 19.01
CA GLN A 263 15.88 31.08 19.85
C GLN A 263 14.49 31.40 19.25
N THR A 264 14.43 31.72 17.95
CA THR A 264 13.16 32.04 17.25
C THR A 264 12.72 30.97 16.25
N ILE A 265 13.65 30.17 15.70
CA ILE A 265 13.32 29.13 14.69
C ILE A 265 13.02 27.76 15.34
N GLY A 266 13.52 27.49 16.55
CA GLY A 266 13.27 26.24 17.28
C GLY A 266 11.83 26.01 17.80
N ARG A 267 10.89 26.95 17.62
CA ARG A 267 9.51 26.86 18.15
C ARG A 267 8.40 26.64 17.11
N LEU A 268 8.75 26.43 15.83
CA LEU A 268 7.80 26.06 14.78
C LEU A 268 7.82 24.56 14.43
N LEU A 269 8.54 23.73 15.20
CA LEU A 269 8.69 22.28 14.94
C LEU A 269 8.19 21.35 16.07
N GLU A 270 7.43 21.86 17.04
CA GLU A 270 6.70 21.02 18.02
C GLU A 270 5.18 20.95 17.72
N GLY A 271 4.74 21.54 16.60
CA GLY A 271 3.32 21.80 16.30
C GLY A 271 2.51 20.68 15.62
N SER A 272 3.11 19.54 15.26
CA SER A 272 2.39 18.39 14.65
C SER A 272 3.17 17.07 14.70
N MET A 273 3.54 16.59 15.89
CA MET A 273 3.79 15.15 16.08
C MET A 273 2.46 14.39 16.17
N GLY A 274 1.82 14.20 15.01
CA GLY A 274 0.71 13.25 14.89
C GLY A 274 1.21 11.82 15.08
N GLN A 275 0.73 11.13 16.11
CA GLN A 275 1.17 9.77 16.42
C GLN A 275 0.76 8.78 15.32
N LEU A 276 1.71 8.41 14.47
CA LEU A 276 1.65 7.12 13.75
C LEU A 276 2.06 6.04 14.74
N THR A 277 1.05 5.39 15.35
CA THR A 277 1.25 4.23 16.21
C THR A 277 1.75 3.05 15.38
N ASP A 278 2.86 2.46 15.81
CA ASP A 278 3.41 1.21 15.27
C ASP A 278 2.55 0.01 15.69
N GLU A 279 1.38 -0.11 15.06
CA GLU A 279 0.57 -1.34 15.04
C GLU A 279 1.12 -2.22 13.90
N GLY A 280 2.14 -3.02 14.21
CA GLY A 280 2.88 -3.79 13.22
C GLY A 280 2.02 -4.80 12.44
N TYR A 281 1.94 -4.64 11.11
CA TYR A 281 1.29 -5.62 10.23
C TYR A 281 2.32 -6.32 9.33
N SER A 282 2.57 -7.61 9.61
CA SER A 282 3.58 -8.40 8.92
C SER A 282 3.32 -8.54 7.41
N GLN A 283 4.40 -8.57 6.65
CA GLN A 283 4.41 -8.58 5.18
C GLN A 283 3.69 -9.80 4.57
N SER A 284 2.42 -9.59 4.21
CA SER A 284 1.70 -10.24 3.10
C SER A 284 1.98 -11.73 2.85
N GLN A 285 1.29 -12.63 3.55
CA GLN A 285 1.02 -13.96 2.99
C GLN A 285 0.04 -13.81 1.82
N LEU A 286 0.40 -14.34 0.64
CA LEU A 286 -0.50 -14.45 -0.51
C LEU A 286 -1.55 -15.56 -0.28
N GLY A 287 -2.57 -15.23 0.50
CA GLY A 287 -3.73 -16.07 0.80
C GLY A 287 -5.03 -15.29 0.66
N SER A 288 -5.74 -15.49 -0.45
CA SER A 288 -7.01 -14.83 -0.77
C SER A 288 -8.18 -15.47 0.00
N ASP A 289 -8.11 -15.53 1.33
CA ASP A 289 -8.89 -16.44 2.17
C ASP A 289 -9.59 -15.77 3.37
N SER A 290 -10.77 -15.18 3.15
CA SER A 290 -11.71 -14.85 4.25
C SER A 290 -13.13 -14.49 3.77
N TYR A 291 -13.25 -13.97 2.55
CA TYR A 291 -14.35 -13.07 2.18
C TYR A 291 -15.72 -13.73 1.96
N LEU A 292 -15.81 -15.07 1.83
CA LEU A 292 -17.08 -15.77 1.67
C LEU A 292 -18.00 -15.67 2.90
N ALA A 293 -17.45 -15.56 4.12
CA ALA A 293 -18.23 -15.28 5.32
C ALA A 293 -18.56 -13.78 5.46
N SER A 294 -17.67 -12.91 4.98
CA SER A 294 -17.83 -11.46 5.07
C SER A 294 -18.97 -10.91 4.21
N PHE A 295 -19.19 -11.47 3.01
CA PHE A 295 -20.18 -10.91 2.07
C PHE A 295 -21.64 -11.03 2.53
N ASP A 296 -22.05 -12.13 3.19
CA ASP A 296 -23.40 -12.21 3.79
C ASP A 296 -23.54 -11.29 5.02
N CYS A 297 -22.43 -10.97 5.72
CA CYS A 297 -22.42 -9.90 6.74
C CYS A 297 -22.57 -8.50 6.12
N SER A 298 -21.86 -8.21 5.02
CA SER A 298 -21.97 -6.93 4.30
C SER A 298 -23.39 -6.67 3.77
N ILE A 299 -24.09 -7.71 3.29
CA ILE A 299 -25.49 -7.61 2.86
C ILE A 299 -26.40 -7.22 4.05
N SER A 300 -26.12 -7.74 5.25
CA SER A 300 -26.83 -7.38 6.49
C SER A 300 -26.53 -5.95 6.96
N GLN A 301 -25.27 -5.51 6.88
CA GLN A 301 -24.90 -4.12 7.21
C GLN A 301 -25.57 -3.12 6.26
N CYS A 302 -25.62 -3.42 4.96
CA CYS A 302 -26.31 -2.58 3.97
C CYS A 302 -27.83 -2.49 4.21
N SER A 303 -28.50 -3.54 4.71
CA SER A 303 -29.94 -3.46 5.03
C SER A 303 -30.21 -2.65 6.31
N SER A 304 -29.34 -2.72 7.31
CA SER A 304 -29.40 -1.83 8.48
C SER A 304 -29.19 -0.36 8.10
N ILE A 305 -28.20 -0.05 7.26
CA ILE A 305 -27.96 1.33 6.77
C ILE A 305 -29.16 1.85 5.98
N ALA A 306 -29.72 1.05 5.08
CA ALA A 306 -30.92 1.42 4.32
C ALA A 306 -32.14 1.69 5.24
N SER A 307 -32.32 0.87 6.28
CA SER A 307 -33.40 1.01 7.25
C SER A 307 -33.27 2.30 8.09
N SER A 308 -32.05 2.66 8.50
CA SER A 308 -31.77 3.92 9.19
C SER A 308 -32.06 5.14 8.32
N VAL A 309 -31.73 5.09 7.02
CA VAL A 309 -31.98 6.19 6.07
C VAL A 309 -33.49 6.36 5.80
N SER A 310 -34.30 5.29 5.81
CA SER A 310 -35.76 5.42 5.69
C SER A 310 -36.45 6.09 6.89
N SER A 311 -35.76 6.31 8.01
CA SER A 311 -36.28 7.00 9.20
C SER A 311 -36.06 8.53 9.19
N LEU A 312 -35.47 9.07 8.11
CA LEU A 312 -35.12 10.49 7.97
C LEU A 312 -36.07 11.43 7.19
N PRO A 313 -37.22 11.02 6.58
CA PRO A 313 -38.05 11.95 5.80
C PRO A 313 -39.01 12.81 6.63
N GLU A 314 -39.29 12.48 7.90
CA GLU A 314 -40.33 13.19 8.67
C GLU A 314 -39.85 14.50 9.30
N LYS A 315 -38.57 14.60 9.71
CA LYS A 315 -38.03 15.76 10.47
C LYS A 315 -37.61 16.97 9.60
N LEU A 316 -38.04 17.03 8.35
CA LEU A 316 -37.73 18.13 7.43
C LEU A 316 -38.94 18.99 7.03
N LYS A 317 -40.16 18.67 7.49
CA LYS A 317 -41.34 19.52 7.26
C LYS A 317 -41.44 20.68 8.25
N ASP A 318 -41.09 20.44 9.51
CA ASP A 318 -41.25 21.40 10.61
C ASP A 318 -40.40 22.69 10.47
N ILE A 319 -39.43 22.69 9.55
CA ILE A 319 -38.52 23.81 9.30
C ILE A 319 -39.04 24.74 8.19
N GLU A 320 -39.82 24.23 7.23
CA GLU A 320 -40.31 25.01 6.08
C GLU A 320 -41.52 25.88 6.46
N GLU A 321 -42.37 25.40 7.37
CA GLU A 321 -43.56 26.14 7.85
C GLU A 321 -43.18 27.39 8.67
N ALA A 322 -42.02 27.35 9.36
CA ALA A 322 -41.53 28.40 10.25
C ALA A 322 -41.16 29.73 9.55
N LEU A 323 -40.97 29.74 8.23
CA LEU A 323 -40.56 30.93 7.47
C LEU A 323 -41.74 31.71 6.82
N SER A 324 -42.99 31.27 7.03
CA SER A 324 -44.18 31.86 6.40
C SER A 324 -44.93 32.91 7.24
N SER A 325 -44.57 33.08 8.52
CA SER A 325 -45.40 33.79 9.51
C SER A 325 -44.96 35.24 9.80
N THR A 326 -45.55 36.21 9.09
CA THR A 326 -45.31 37.65 9.33
C THR A 326 -46.15 38.21 10.51
N PRO A 327 -45.60 39.00 11.44
CA PRO A 327 -46.35 39.60 12.54
C PRO A 327 -47.16 40.84 12.12
N LYS A 328 -48.43 40.94 12.56
CA LYS A 328 -49.31 42.09 12.31
C LYS A 328 -49.37 43.09 13.48
N LYS A 329 -49.05 44.36 13.22
CA LYS A 329 -49.48 45.56 13.97
C LYS A 329 -49.46 46.79 13.03
N SER A 330 -50.26 47.86 13.18
CA SER A 330 -51.70 47.98 13.48
C SER A 330 -52.09 49.48 13.47
N LYS A 331 -53.14 49.85 12.71
CA LYS A 331 -53.92 51.11 12.75
C LYS A 331 -53.31 52.44 12.25
N LYS A 332 -54.07 53.01 11.29
CA LYS A 332 -54.54 54.41 11.14
C LYS A 332 -53.62 55.48 10.52
N ASP A 333 -54.12 56.43 9.72
CA ASP A 333 -55.50 56.59 9.16
C ASP A 333 -55.58 56.21 7.66
N PHE A 334 -55.76 57.04 6.61
CA PHE A 334 -56.08 58.47 6.45
C PHE A 334 -56.65 58.78 5.03
N VAL A 335 -56.96 60.06 4.79
CA VAL A 335 -57.62 60.74 3.65
C VAL A 335 -56.71 60.84 2.41
N ASP A 336 -57.14 60.99 1.14
CA ASP A 336 -58.40 60.68 0.38
C ASP A 336 -58.19 61.20 -1.08
N VAL A 337 -58.81 60.58 -2.11
CA VAL A 337 -59.19 61.18 -3.45
C VAL A 337 -58.11 61.83 -4.38
N PRO A 338 -58.21 61.78 -5.74
CA PRO A 338 -58.86 60.82 -6.66
C PRO A 338 -57.93 60.41 -7.87
N LEU A 339 -58.53 59.96 -8.98
CA LEU A 339 -57.94 59.68 -10.29
C LEU A 339 -57.63 60.97 -11.10
N ASP A 340 -56.78 60.89 -12.13
CA ASP A 340 -57.21 60.81 -13.55
C ASP A 340 -56.02 60.55 -14.51
N ASP A 341 -56.32 59.94 -15.67
CA ASP A 341 -55.48 59.58 -16.85
C ASP A 341 -54.06 58.98 -16.65
#